data_AF-A0A2P4XZ60-F1
#
_entry.id   AF-A0A2P4XZ60-F1
#
_cell.length_a   1.000
_cell.length_b   1.000
_cell.length_c   1.000
_cell.angle_alpha   90.00
_cell.angle_beta   90.00
_cell.angle_gamma   90.00
#
_symmetry.space_group_name_H-M   'P 1'
#
loop_
_entity.id
_entity.type
_entity.pdbx_description
1 polymer ?
#
loop_
_entity_poly.entity_id
_entity_poly.type
_entity_poly.pdbx_seq_one_letter_code
_entity_poly.pdbx_strand_id
1 'polypeptide(L)'
;MRFQRDHYEGTPFDMTKGPKSGPYGDPDRYDAAPNGDLTQEDIDRGHFERAISIFRASYSFVSILDPYNPDNAFLWFGQYAPHATTYTPVFVQSTDVPKQLSRGSLYAFDRESSFWIHALVGNWAARFYTYARPFVARVQDEVESHADGMLRSVLIEAAQHKREGGIPAMVDFLTKQSETFAHRAHSASSDLFDYLVTAFHDGYQVSNFYAKVLTVQSIFYPKWWLQQVGFFDGAEESGDGEPAAVTAAPASSSSGVVAKAKTEIVKVAHKGSVSYFTTTVLVILSGLAGVFLGRKFHGPLTTKKQGYRPLQ
;
A
#
# COMPACT_ATOMS: atom_id res chain seq x y z
N MET A 1 8.36 18.79 -0.13
CA MET A 1 7.73 17.54 0.37
C MET A 1 8.58 16.31 0.06
N ARG A 2 9.11 16.13 -1.17
CA ARG A 2 9.93 14.98 -1.61
C ARG A 2 10.95 14.43 -0.60
N PHE A 3 11.76 15.29 0.04
CA PHE A 3 12.77 14.86 1.04
C PHE A 3 12.17 14.03 2.18
N GLN A 4 10.95 14.34 2.62
CA GLN A 4 10.32 13.64 3.74
C GLN A 4 9.97 12.18 3.38
N ARG A 5 9.90 11.84 2.09
CA ARG A 5 9.48 10.54 1.54
C ARG A 5 10.61 9.53 1.37
N ASP A 6 11.85 9.94 1.61
CA ASP A 6 13.05 9.25 1.15
C ASP A 6 13.45 8.10 2.09
N HIS A 7 14.06 7.07 1.51
CA HIS A 7 14.66 5.90 2.16
C HIS A 7 16.09 5.68 1.66
N TYR A 8 16.79 6.78 1.35
CA TYR A 8 18.15 6.86 0.83
C TYR A 8 18.29 6.29 -0.58
N GLU A 9 17.25 6.38 -1.41
CA GLU A 9 17.22 5.82 -2.76
C GLU A 9 18.40 6.30 -3.61
N GLY A 10 19.08 5.36 -4.28
CA GLY A 10 20.24 5.65 -5.13
C GLY A 10 21.56 5.86 -4.39
N THR A 11 21.61 5.65 -3.07
CA THR A 11 22.84 5.65 -2.27
C THR A 11 23.25 4.24 -1.86
N PRO A 12 24.46 4.03 -1.29
CA PRO A 12 24.83 2.76 -0.67
C PRO A 12 23.91 2.32 0.49
N PHE A 13 23.08 3.23 1.02
CA PHE A 13 22.14 2.98 2.12
C PHE A 13 20.69 2.80 1.64
N ASP A 14 20.46 2.66 0.34
CA ASP A 14 19.13 2.53 -0.26
C ASP A 14 18.36 1.34 0.34
N MET A 15 17.35 1.65 1.14
CA MET A 15 16.57 0.65 1.87
C MET A 15 15.58 -0.11 1.00
N THR A 16 15.40 0.30 -0.26
CA THR A 16 14.54 -0.38 -1.26
C THR A 16 15.29 -1.50 -2.00
N LYS A 17 16.54 -1.78 -1.62
CA LYS A 17 17.43 -2.71 -2.32
C LYS A 17 17.87 -3.89 -1.48
N GLY A 18 18.20 -4.95 -2.22
CA GLY A 18 18.89 -6.11 -1.70
C GLY A 18 18.02 -7.02 -0.84
N PRO A 19 18.65 -7.95 -0.12
CA PRO A 19 17.93 -8.95 0.67
C PRO A 19 17.02 -8.37 1.75
N LYS A 20 17.50 -7.28 2.37
CA LYS A 20 16.81 -6.62 3.50
C LYS A 20 15.44 -6.09 3.10
N SER A 21 15.21 -5.77 1.82
CA SER A 21 13.96 -5.22 1.31
C SER A 21 12.99 -6.27 0.74
N GLY A 22 13.31 -7.56 0.90
CA GLY A 22 12.51 -8.64 0.31
C GLY A 22 12.44 -8.59 -1.23
N PRO A 23 11.58 -9.41 -1.86
CA PRO A 23 11.57 -9.59 -3.31
C PRO A 23 11.08 -8.35 -4.07
N TYR A 24 10.33 -7.46 -3.42
CA TYR A 24 9.67 -6.33 -4.06
C TYR A 24 10.16 -4.96 -3.59
N GLY A 25 11.21 -4.90 -2.78
CA GLY A 25 11.89 -3.65 -2.45
C GLY A 25 11.24 -2.82 -1.35
N ASP A 26 10.56 -3.45 -0.40
CA ASP A 26 9.93 -2.78 0.74
C ASP A 26 10.99 -2.12 1.65
N PRO A 27 10.94 -0.78 1.86
CA PRO A 27 11.90 -0.09 2.71
C PRO A 27 11.59 -0.22 4.21
N ASP A 28 10.42 -0.71 4.63
CA ASP A 28 10.04 -0.70 6.04
C ASP A 28 10.86 -1.69 6.88
N ARG A 29 11.29 -1.24 8.06
CA ARG A 29 12.04 -2.04 9.06
C ARG A 29 11.38 -1.85 10.42
N TYR A 30 10.67 -2.88 10.89
CA TYR A 30 9.94 -2.80 12.15
C TYR A 30 10.86 -2.62 13.35
N ASP A 31 10.29 -2.05 14.42
CA ASP A 31 11.01 -1.82 15.66
C ASP A 31 11.51 -3.13 16.24
N ALA A 32 12.79 -3.16 16.59
CA ALA A 32 13.40 -4.33 17.19
C ALA A 32 12.81 -4.57 18.58
N ALA A 33 12.28 -5.76 18.79
CA ALA A 33 11.75 -6.22 20.07
C ALA A 33 11.95 -7.73 20.17
N PRO A 34 12.22 -8.27 21.38
CA PRO A 34 12.28 -9.71 21.57
C PRO A 34 11.03 -10.40 21.04
N ASN A 35 11.20 -11.48 20.28
CA ASN A 35 10.10 -12.21 19.65
C ASN A 35 10.48 -13.67 19.41
N GLY A 36 9.77 -14.60 20.06
CA GLY A 36 10.13 -16.02 20.02
C GLY A 36 11.47 -16.28 20.71
N ASP A 37 12.41 -16.86 19.97
CA ASP A 37 13.78 -17.14 20.40
C ASP A 37 14.75 -15.95 20.20
N LEU A 38 14.30 -14.85 19.58
CA LEU A 38 15.08 -13.61 19.47
C LEU A 38 15.15 -12.89 20.82
N THR A 39 16.33 -12.86 21.43
CA THR A 39 16.58 -12.20 22.73
C THR A 39 16.99 -10.74 22.58
N GLN A 40 16.99 -10.00 23.70
CA GLN A 40 17.52 -8.62 23.72
C GLN A 40 19.02 -8.59 23.39
N GLU A 41 19.79 -9.56 23.88
CA GLU A 41 21.22 -9.68 23.57
C GLU A 41 21.45 -9.88 22.08
N ASP A 42 20.57 -10.64 21.40
CA ASP A 42 20.66 -10.81 19.95
C ASP A 42 20.43 -9.50 19.20
N ILE A 43 19.42 -8.72 19.63
CA ILE A 43 19.06 -7.42 19.05
C ILE A 43 20.21 -6.41 19.20
N ASP A 44 20.85 -6.36 20.37
CA ASP A 44 21.89 -5.37 20.67
C ASP A 44 23.14 -5.52 19.77
N ARG A 45 23.28 -6.65 19.06
CA ARG A 45 24.37 -6.92 18.11
C ARG A 45 24.12 -6.41 16.69
N GLY A 46 22.91 -5.91 16.39
CA GLY A 46 22.52 -5.54 15.03
C GLY A 46 21.64 -4.31 14.96
N HIS A 47 21.59 -3.70 13.77
CA HIS A 47 20.62 -2.65 13.49
C HIS A 47 20.32 -2.58 11.98
N PHE A 48 19.20 -1.96 11.67
CA PHE A 48 18.94 -1.40 10.35
C PHE A 48 19.08 0.11 10.41
N GLU A 49 19.43 0.67 9.27
CA GLU A 49 19.38 2.09 8.97
C GLU A 49 17.94 2.59 9.16
N ARG A 50 17.78 3.79 9.70
CA ARG A 50 16.47 4.42 9.87
C ARG A 50 16.19 5.31 8.67
N ALA A 51 15.18 4.98 7.86
CA ALA A 51 14.73 5.84 6.75
C ALA A 51 14.20 7.21 7.25
N ILE A 52 14.07 8.16 6.32
CA ILE A 52 13.45 9.46 6.61
C ILE A 52 11.93 9.26 6.74
N SER A 53 11.32 8.61 5.76
CA SER A 53 9.92 8.16 5.84
C SER A 53 9.85 6.78 6.47
N ILE A 54 9.05 6.62 7.52
CA ILE A 54 8.88 5.34 8.22
C ILE A 54 7.40 5.05 8.47
N PHE A 55 6.99 3.78 8.40
CA PHE A 55 5.61 3.30 8.63
C PHE A 55 4.93 3.80 9.91
N ARG A 56 5.71 4.17 10.94
CA ARG A 56 5.21 4.67 12.23
C ARG A 56 5.16 6.19 12.34
N ALA A 57 5.47 6.94 11.28
CA ALA A 57 5.29 8.38 11.30
C ALA A 57 3.79 8.72 11.35
N SER A 58 3.39 9.45 12.39
CA SER A 58 1.97 9.80 12.59
C SER A 58 1.50 10.89 11.64
N TYR A 59 2.36 11.87 11.38
CA TYR A 59 2.14 12.97 10.45
C TYR A 59 3.46 13.64 10.11
N SER A 60 3.44 14.50 9.11
CA SER A 60 4.55 15.38 8.76
C SER A 60 4.01 16.65 8.10
N PHE A 61 4.80 17.72 8.12
CA PHE A 61 4.38 18.98 7.53
C PHE A 61 5.54 19.82 6.98
N VAL A 62 5.21 20.79 6.15
CA VAL A 62 6.09 21.88 5.73
C VAL A 62 5.35 23.20 5.96
N SER A 63 5.93 24.08 6.77
CA SER A 63 5.37 25.40 7.01
C SER A 63 5.74 26.37 5.90
N ILE A 64 4.75 27.06 5.34
CA ILE A 64 4.92 28.14 4.39
C ILE A 64 4.56 29.44 5.09
N LEU A 65 5.56 30.32 5.19
CA LEU A 65 5.45 31.61 5.85
C LEU A 65 5.61 32.71 4.80
N ASP A 66 4.82 33.76 4.92
CA ASP A 66 4.95 34.97 4.12
C ASP A 66 5.46 36.10 5.05
N PRO A 67 6.68 36.62 4.81
CA PRO A 67 7.28 37.64 5.67
C PRO A 67 6.60 39.01 5.58
N TYR A 68 5.76 39.24 4.56
CA TYR A 68 5.08 40.51 4.33
C TYR A 68 3.59 40.47 4.68
N ASN A 69 2.98 39.28 4.63
CA ASN A 69 1.58 39.10 4.98
C ASN A 69 1.34 37.81 5.78
N PRO A 70 1.22 37.88 7.12
CA PRO A 70 1.00 36.68 7.95
C PRO A 70 -0.33 35.98 7.65
N ASP A 71 -1.28 36.62 6.96
CA ASP A 71 -2.53 35.99 6.54
C ASP A 71 -2.31 34.90 5.48
N ASN A 72 -1.20 34.95 4.75
CA ASN A 72 -0.87 34.01 3.69
C ASN A 72 -0.19 32.73 4.20
N ALA A 73 -0.01 32.57 5.51
CA ALA A 73 0.66 31.42 6.09
C ALA A 73 -0.21 30.16 6.03
N PHE A 74 0.41 29.02 5.67
CA PHE A 74 -0.25 27.72 5.64
C PHE A 74 0.75 26.58 5.86
N LEU A 75 0.24 25.40 6.16
CA LEU A 75 1.01 24.16 6.25
C LEU A 75 0.69 23.27 5.06
N TRP A 76 1.69 22.71 4.40
CA TRP A 76 1.49 21.45 3.70
C TRP A 76 1.48 20.34 4.75
N PHE A 77 0.33 19.73 5.00
CA PHE A 77 0.14 18.74 6.07
C PHE A 77 -0.22 17.39 5.48
N GLY A 78 0.41 16.32 5.96
CA GLY A 78 0.13 14.93 5.59
C GLY A 78 0.10 14.04 6.83
N GLN A 79 -0.97 13.26 6.98
CA GLN A 79 -1.07 12.24 8.04
C GLN A 79 -0.46 10.93 7.55
N TYR A 80 0.06 10.12 8.48
CA TYR A 80 0.79 8.88 8.19
C TYR A 80 2.16 9.10 7.52
N ALA A 81 2.83 8.02 7.11
CA ALA A 81 4.16 8.02 6.53
C ALA A 81 4.25 8.87 5.24
N PRO A 82 5.22 9.79 5.13
CA PRO A 82 5.39 10.66 3.96
C PRO A 82 5.41 9.95 2.60
N HIS A 83 5.99 8.75 2.53
CA HIS A 83 6.06 7.96 1.29
C HIS A 83 4.69 7.49 0.80
N ALA A 84 3.69 7.40 1.68
CA ALA A 84 2.33 6.92 1.37
C ALA A 84 1.24 7.99 1.50
N THR A 85 1.54 9.14 2.12
CA THR A 85 0.59 10.24 2.31
C THR A 85 0.54 11.19 1.11
N THR A 86 -0.58 11.88 0.96
CA THR A 86 -0.75 13.06 0.10
C THR A 86 -0.79 14.30 0.99
N TYR A 87 0.06 15.29 0.72
CA TYR A 87 0.00 16.54 1.49
C TYR A 87 -1.09 17.45 0.96
N THR A 88 -1.76 18.14 1.88
CA THR A 88 -2.77 19.15 1.57
C THR A 88 -2.42 20.47 2.26
N PRO A 89 -2.66 21.63 1.63
CA PRO A 89 -2.53 22.90 2.31
C PRO A 89 -3.62 23.06 3.40
N VAL A 90 -3.21 23.55 4.57
CA VAL A 90 -4.06 23.92 5.68
C VAL A 90 -3.68 25.33 6.11
N PHE A 91 -4.57 26.29 5.86
CA PHE A 91 -4.31 27.70 6.15
C PHE A 91 -4.34 27.96 7.66
N VAL A 92 -3.42 28.80 8.14
CA VAL A 92 -3.32 29.13 9.58
C VAL A 92 -4.49 30.02 10.01
N GLN A 93 -4.97 30.89 9.12
CA GLN A 93 -6.15 31.71 9.33
C GLN A 93 -7.43 30.88 9.12
N SER A 94 -7.70 29.97 10.06
CA SER A 94 -8.84 29.05 10.02
C SER A 94 -9.50 28.95 11.40
N THR A 95 -10.83 28.76 11.46
CA THR A 95 -11.53 28.45 12.71
C THR A 95 -11.60 26.95 12.99
N ASP A 96 -11.47 26.13 11.95
CA ASP A 96 -11.65 24.68 12.05
C ASP A 96 -10.53 23.94 11.33
N VAL A 97 -10.17 22.77 11.85
CA VAL A 97 -9.29 21.82 11.17
C VAL A 97 -10.15 21.00 10.20
N PRO A 98 -9.68 20.75 8.95
CA PRO A 98 -10.42 19.94 8.01
C PRO A 98 -10.89 18.61 8.60
N LYS A 99 -12.11 18.21 8.30
CA LYS A 99 -12.76 17.05 8.91
C LYS A 99 -11.89 15.82 8.78
N GLN A 100 -11.42 15.49 7.59
CA GLN A 100 -10.65 14.28 7.31
C GLN A 100 -9.29 14.25 8.03
N LEU A 101 -8.81 15.39 8.53
CA LEU A 101 -7.57 15.54 9.29
C LEU A 101 -7.81 15.66 10.81
N SER A 102 -9.00 16.06 11.24
CA SER A 102 -9.38 16.17 12.66
C SER A 102 -10.01 14.89 13.22
N ARG A 103 -10.23 13.87 12.38
CA ARG A 103 -10.68 12.52 12.78
C ARG A 103 -9.62 11.43 12.61
N GLY A 104 -9.81 10.31 13.33
CA GLY A 104 -8.90 9.19 13.49
C GLY A 104 -8.67 8.80 14.95
N SER A 105 -8.70 7.50 15.23
CA SER A 105 -8.31 6.94 16.54
C SER A 105 -7.49 5.68 16.31
N LEU A 106 -6.38 5.50 17.03
CA LEU A 106 -5.62 4.24 16.98
C LEU A 106 -6.41 3.04 17.55
N TYR A 107 -7.52 3.29 18.25
CA TYR A 107 -8.38 2.24 18.81
C TYR A 107 -9.43 1.71 17.84
N ALA A 108 -9.68 2.40 16.73
CA ALA A 108 -10.75 2.06 15.80
C ALA A 108 -10.42 2.55 14.39
N PHE A 109 -10.53 1.66 13.41
CA PHE A 109 -10.46 2.06 12.01
C PHE A 109 -11.62 3.00 11.67
N ASP A 110 -11.31 4.09 11.00
CA ASP A 110 -12.28 5.07 10.48
C ASP A 110 -11.93 5.37 9.03
N ARG A 111 -12.81 4.97 8.09
CA ARG A 111 -12.58 5.18 6.66
C ARG A 111 -12.58 6.66 6.29
N GLU A 112 -13.22 7.53 7.09
CA GLU A 112 -13.26 8.98 6.87
C GLU A 112 -12.03 9.70 7.47
N SER A 113 -11.11 8.97 8.10
CA SER A 113 -9.84 9.50 8.60
C SER A 113 -8.75 9.36 7.55
N SER A 114 -8.10 10.49 7.20
CA SER A 114 -7.00 10.47 6.23
C SER A 114 -5.83 9.61 6.73
N PHE A 115 -5.49 9.67 8.02
CA PHE A 115 -4.49 8.79 8.62
C PHE A 115 -4.74 7.32 8.29
N TRP A 116 -5.96 6.83 8.47
CA TRP A 116 -6.29 5.42 8.24
C TRP A 116 -6.33 5.06 6.75
N ILE A 117 -6.79 5.96 5.88
CA ILE A 117 -6.71 5.77 4.43
C ILE A 117 -5.25 5.70 3.96
N HIS A 118 -4.40 6.63 4.40
CA HIS A 118 -2.98 6.62 4.06
C HIS A 118 -2.26 5.39 4.63
N ALA A 119 -2.66 4.92 5.83
CA ALA A 119 -2.17 3.66 6.38
C ALA A 119 -2.56 2.46 5.51
N LEU A 120 -3.79 2.41 5.00
CA LEU A 120 -4.21 1.36 4.04
C LEU A 120 -3.36 1.40 2.76
N VAL A 121 -3.15 2.58 2.19
CA VAL A 121 -2.30 2.76 1.00
C VAL A 121 -0.88 2.28 1.27
N GLY A 122 -0.24 2.74 2.35
CA GLY A 122 1.15 2.39 2.66
C GLY A 122 1.35 0.91 2.92
N ASN A 123 0.50 0.31 3.77
CA ASN A 123 0.58 -1.11 4.08
C ASN A 123 0.33 -2.00 2.85
N TRP A 124 -0.58 -1.61 1.96
CA TRP A 124 -0.82 -2.37 0.73
C TRP A 124 0.31 -2.18 -0.28
N ALA A 125 0.76 -0.95 -0.46
CA ALA A 125 1.86 -0.64 -1.37
C ALA A 125 3.15 -1.35 -0.94
N ALA A 126 3.48 -1.40 0.35
CA ALA A 126 4.65 -2.09 0.89
C ALA A 126 4.77 -3.55 0.40
N ARG A 127 3.64 -4.28 0.35
CA ARG A 127 3.60 -5.67 -0.14
C ARG A 127 4.06 -5.83 -1.58
N PHE A 128 3.90 -4.80 -2.40
CA PHE A 128 4.23 -4.81 -3.83
C PHE A 128 5.08 -3.59 -4.20
N TYR A 129 5.96 -3.16 -3.29
CA TYR A 129 6.50 -1.79 -3.26
C TYR A 129 7.03 -1.28 -4.60
N THR A 130 7.90 -2.03 -5.27
CA THR A 130 8.45 -1.63 -6.57
C THR A 130 7.39 -1.43 -7.66
N TYR A 131 6.30 -2.19 -7.62
CA TYR A 131 5.21 -2.12 -8.58
C TYR A 131 4.14 -1.09 -8.20
N ALA A 132 3.82 -0.95 -6.91
CA ALA A 132 2.75 -0.10 -6.41
C ALA A 132 3.19 1.36 -6.17
N ARG A 133 4.44 1.59 -5.74
CA ARG A 133 4.94 2.95 -5.43
C ARG A 133 4.78 3.97 -6.56
N PRO A 134 4.91 3.63 -7.87
CA PRO A 134 4.72 4.61 -8.94
C PRO A 134 3.28 5.15 -9.02
N PHE A 135 2.29 4.36 -8.59
CA PHE A 135 0.89 4.78 -8.54
C PHE A 135 0.64 5.72 -7.36
N VAL A 136 1.25 5.41 -6.20
CA VAL A 136 1.25 6.32 -5.04
C VAL A 136 1.87 7.66 -5.41
N ALA A 137 3.05 7.64 -6.04
CA ALA A 137 3.75 8.86 -6.47
C ALA A 137 2.94 9.69 -7.47
N ARG A 138 2.21 9.04 -8.39
CA ARG A 138 1.35 9.73 -9.35
C ARG A 138 0.20 10.47 -8.67
N VAL A 139 -0.47 9.83 -7.71
CA VAL A 139 -1.58 10.46 -6.97
C VAL A 139 -1.08 11.59 -6.06
N GLN A 140 0.09 11.41 -5.43
CA GLN A 140 0.77 12.48 -4.70
C GLN A 140 1.00 13.70 -5.61
N ASP A 141 1.59 13.48 -6.79
CA ASP A 141 1.87 14.55 -7.75
C ASP A 141 0.59 15.24 -8.26
N GLU A 142 -0.46 14.47 -8.57
CA GLU A 142 -1.74 15.00 -9.03
C GLU A 142 -2.39 15.90 -7.97
N VAL A 143 -2.49 15.41 -6.73
CA VAL A 143 -3.14 16.13 -5.63
C VAL A 143 -2.34 17.37 -5.26
N GLU A 144 -1.02 17.24 -5.11
CA GLU A 144 -0.14 18.32 -4.67
C GLU A 144 0.02 19.40 -5.74
N SER A 145 0.19 19.03 -7.01
CA SER A 145 0.28 20.00 -8.10
C SER A 145 -1.04 20.73 -8.35
N HIS A 146 -2.18 20.05 -8.18
CA HIS A 146 -3.49 20.71 -8.25
C HIS A 146 -3.62 21.76 -7.15
N ALA A 147 -3.30 21.42 -5.91
CA ALA A 147 -3.37 22.36 -4.80
C ALA A 147 -2.39 23.53 -5.00
N ASP A 148 -1.14 23.24 -5.38
CA ASP A 148 -0.11 24.27 -5.63
C ASP A 148 -0.53 25.26 -6.71
N GLY A 149 -1.11 24.78 -7.82
CA GLY A 149 -1.64 25.62 -8.89
C GLY A 149 -2.79 26.55 -8.46
N MET A 150 -3.51 26.19 -7.41
CA MET A 150 -4.65 26.96 -6.88
C MET A 150 -4.26 27.94 -5.77
N LEU A 151 -3.11 27.76 -5.10
CA LEU A 151 -2.73 28.55 -3.92
C LEU A 151 -2.74 30.05 -4.19
N ARG A 152 -2.18 30.49 -5.32
CA ARG A 152 -2.11 31.93 -5.65
C ARG A 152 -3.49 32.56 -5.77
N SER A 153 -4.42 31.91 -6.46
CA SER A 153 -5.79 32.45 -6.62
C SER A 153 -6.51 32.48 -5.29
N VAL A 154 -6.38 31.42 -4.48
CA VAL A 154 -6.95 31.35 -3.13
C VAL A 154 -6.46 32.51 -2.25
N LEU A 155 -5.16 32.81 -2.24
CA LEU A 155 -4.62 33.92 -1.43
C LEU A 155 -5.11 35.30 -1.91
N ILE A 156 -5.29 35.49 -3.22
CA ILE A 156 -5.86 36.73 -3.78
C ILE A 156 -7.33 36.90 -3.37
N GLU A 157 -8.12 35.83 -3.47
CA GLU A 157 -9.52 35.82 -3.04
C GLU A 157 -9.65 36.04 -1.53
N ALA A 158 -8.79 35.44 -0.72
CA ALA A 158 -8.76 35.65 0.72
C ALA A 158 -8.56 37.12 1.07
N ALA A 159 -7.63 37.80 0.40
CA ALA A 159 -7.42 39.24 0.56
C ALA A 159 -8.65 40.06 0.10
N GLN A 160 -9.38 39.61 -0.92
CA GLN A 160 -10.63 40.24 -1.36
C GLN A 160 -11.74 40.08 -0.31
N HIS A 161 -11.97 38.87 0.19
CA HIS A 161 -12.91 38.60 1.28
C HIS A 161 -12.57 39.45 2.52
N LYS A 162 -11.28 39.63 2.82
CA LYS A 162 -10.85 40.53 3.90
C LYS A 162 -11.24 41.99 3.66
N ARG A 163 -11.10 42.50 2.43
CA ARG A 163 -11.45 43.89 2.08
C ARG A 163 -12.96 44.13 2.14
N GLU A 164 -13.76 43.15 1.72
CA GLU A 164 -15.21 43.29 1.60
C GLU A 164 -15.95 43.00 2.91
N GLY A 165 -15.51 41.99 3.67
CA GLY A 165 -16.19 41.48 4.86
C GLY A 165 -15.32 41.43 6.12
N GLY A 166 -14.11 41.98 6.09
CA GLY A 166 -13.18 41.96 7.21
C GLY A 166 -12.52 40.60 7.46
N ILE A 167 -11.76 40.51 8.56
CA ILE A 167 -11.04 39.29 8.95
C ILE A 167 -11.95 38.05 9.04
N PRO A 168 -13.18 38.11 9.62
CA PRO A 168 -14.04 36.94 9.70
C PRO A 168 -14.40 36.33 8.34
N ALA A 169 -14.64 37.15 7.32
CA ALA A 169 -14.94 36.66 5.97
C ALA A 169 -13.74 35.96 5.31
N MET A 170 -12.53 36.48 5.51
CA MET A 170 -11.30 35.85 5.04
C MET A 170 -11.06 34.50 5.73
N VAL A 171 -11.22 34.44 7.05
CA VAL A 171 -11.01 33.22 7.83
C VAL A 171 -12.03 32.14 7.43
N ASP A 172 -13.31 32.49 7.27
CA ASP A 172 -14.34 31.55 6.79
C ASP A 172 -13.99 31.00 5.40
N PHE A 173 -13.54 31.85 4.48
CA PHE A 173 -13.09 31.43 3.16
C PHE A 173 -11.89 30.47 3.24
N LEU A 174 -10.83 30.81 3.96
CA LEU A 174 -9.62 29.97 4.09
C LEU A 174 -9.89 28.66 4.84
N THR A 175 -10.82 28.66 5.80
CA THR A 175 -11.32 27.44 6.48
C THR A 175 -11.95 26.49 5.46
N LYS A 176 -12.85 27.00 4.59
CA LYS A 176 -13.51 26.22 3.54
C LYS A 176 -12.53 25.73 2.47
N GLN A 177 -11.53 26.52 2.12
CA GLN A 177 -10.50 26.09 1.17
C GLN A 177 -9.64 24.97 1.76
N SER A 178 -9.25 25.06 3.04
CA SER A 178 -8.54 23.98 3.74
C SER A 178 -9.34 22.67 3.74
N GLU A 179 -10.64 22.73 4.03
CA GLU A 179 -11.55 21.57 3.94
C GLU A 179 -11.62 21.00 2.52
N THR A 180 -11.72 21.86 1.51
CA THR A 180 -11.82 21.45 0.10
C THR A 180 -10.58 20.70 -0.36
N PHE A 181 -9.39 21.22 -0.04
CA PHE A 181 -8.13 20.56 -0.38
C PHE A 181 -7.96 19.24 0.37
N ALA A 182 -8.28 19.21 1.67
CA ALA A 182 -8.18 17.99 2.47
C ALA A 182 -9.15 16.90 2.01
N HIS A 183 -10.39 17.27 1.69
CA HIS A 183 -11.37 16.34 1.14
C HIS A 183 -10.89 15.76 -0.19
N ARG A 184 -10.37 16.59 -1.12
CA ARG A 184 -9.83 16.11 -2.40
C ARG A 184 -8.68 15.12 -2.17
N ALA A 185 -7.73 15.45 -1.30
CA ALA A 185 -6.59 14.58 -0.98
C ALA A 185 -7.03 13.25 -0.38
N HIS A 186 -8.01 13.29 0.53
CA HIS A 186 -8.61 12.10 1.13
C HIS A 186 -9.29 11.22 0.09
N SER A 187 -10.18 11.78 -0.74
CA SER A 187 -10.88 11.02 -1.78
C SER A 187 -9.91 10.38 -2.77
N ALA A 188 -8.92 11.14 -3.25
CA ALA A 188 -7.91 10.60 -4.17
C ALA A 188 -7.09 9.45 -3.53
N SER A 189 -6.80 9.54 -2.23
CA SER A 189 -6.10 8.49 -1.50
C SER A 189 -6.97 7.25 -1.27
N SER A 190 -8.28 7.44 -1.05
CA SER A 190 -9.24 6.33 -0.96
C SER A 190 -9.37 5.62 -2.30
N ASP A 191 -9.53 6.37 -3.40
CA ASP A 191 -9.60 5.82 -4.76
C ASP A 191 -8.31 5.09 -5.13
N LEU A 192 -7.15 5.61 -4.70
CA LEU A 192 -5.87 4.94 -4.85
C LEU A 192 -5.85 3.61 -4.11
N PHE A 193 -6.32 3.55 -2.87
CA PHE A 193 -6.38 2.27 -2.14
C PHE A 193 -7.27 1.25 -2.87
N ASP A 194 -8.47 1.66 -3.29
CA ASP A 194 -9.40 0.80 -4.02
C ASP A 194 -8.77 0.31 -5.35
N TYR A 195 -8.00 1.17 -6.02
CA TYR A 195 -7.21 0.78 -7.18
C TYR A 195 -6.11 -0.22 -6.82
N LEU A 196 -5.30 0.04 -5.79
CA LEU A 196 -4.15 -0.79 -5.43
C LEU A 196 -4.57 -2.20 -5.01
N VAL A 197 -5.65 -2.36 -4.25
CA VAL A 197 -6.19 -3.68 -3.87
C VAL A 197 -6.70 -4.45 -5.09
N THR A 198 -7.29 -3.74 -6.05
CA THR A 198 -7.81 -4.36 -7.29
C THR A 198 -6.69 -4.71 -8.26
N ALA A 199 -5.67 -3.85 -8.37
CA ALA A 199 -4.59 -3.98 -9.33
C ALA A 199 -3.45 -4.88 -8.83
N PHE A 200 -3.23 -4.99 -7.54
CA PHE A 200 -2.13 -5.78 -6.97
C PHE A 200 -2.64 -6.73 -5.89
N HIS A 201 -2.86 -7.99 -6.25
CA HIS A 201 -3.33 -9.03 -5.34
C HIS A 201 -2.83 -10.41 -5.78
N ASP A 202 -2.73 -11.33 -4.82
CA ASP A 202 -2.49 -12.76 -5.05
C ASP A 202 -1.26 -13.10 -5.91
N GLY A 203 -0.23 -12.24 -5.91
CA GLY A 203 0.97 -12.43 -6.74
C GLY A 203 0.78 -12.05 -8.21
N TYR A 204 -0.21 -11.20 -8.50
CA TYR A 204 -0.48 -10.65 -9.83
C TYR A 204 -0.57 -9.13 -9.82
N GLN A 205 -0.21 -8.55 -10.97
CA GLN A 205 -0.65 -7.23 -11.39
C GLN A 205 -1.79 -7.38 -12.40
N VAL A 206 -2.95 -6.86 -12.07
CA VAL A 206 -4.14 -6.88 -12.91
C VAL A 206 -4.38 -5.49 -13.50
N SER A 207 -4.72 -5.44 -14.79
CA SER A 207 -4.95 -4.20 -15.52
C SER A 207 -6.01 -4.39 -16.61
N ASN A 208 -6.27 -3.32 -17.37
CA ASN A 208 -7.30 -3.28 -18.42
C ASN A 208 -8.73 -3.52 -17.90
N PHE A 209 -9.08 -2.86 -16.80
CA PHE A 209 -10.37 -3.01 -16.12
C PHE A 209 -11.62 -2.65 -16.96
N TYR A 210 -11.45 -1.92 -18.06
CA TYR A 210 -12.54 -1.57 -18.98
C TYR A 210 -12.58 -2.46 -20.23
N ALA A 211 -11.63 -3.39 -20.40
CA ALA A 211 -11.61 -4.32 -21.52
C ALA A 211 -12.53 -5.52 -21.26
N LYS A 212 -12.91 -6.24 -22.33
CA LYS A 212 -13.64 -7.51 -22.22
C LYS A 212 -12.87 -8.59 -21.46
N VAL A 213 -11.54 -8.52 -21.47
CA VAL A 213 -10.65 -9.48 -20.82
C VAL A 213 -9.61 -8.70 -20.04
N LEU A 214 -9.48 -9.03 -18.75
CA LEU A 214 -8.45 -8.45 -17.89
C LEU A 214 -7.06 -8.88 -18.36
N THR A 215 -6.08 -8.00 -18.21
CA THR A 215 -4.68 -8.37 -18.36
C THR A 215 -4.13 -8.73 -17.00
N VAL A 216 -3.71 -9.99 -16.86
CA VAL A 216 -3.18 -10.55 -15.62
C VAL A 216 -1.71 -10.87 -15.83
N GLN A 217 -0.84 -10.10 -15.18
CA GLN A 217 0.61 -10.30 -15.21
C GLN A 217 1.04 -10.92 -13.89
N SER A 218 1.72 -12.07 -13.94
CA SER A 218 2.36 -12.62 -12.75
C SER A 218 3.51 -11.72 -12.32
N ILE A 219 3.52 -11.36 -11.03
CA ILE A 219 4.62 -10.64 -10.38
C ILE A 219 5.46 -11.62 -9.56
N PHE A 220 5.71 -12.82 -10.08
CA PHE A 220 6.50 -13.84 -9.39
C PHE A 220 7.87 -13.32 -8.94
N TYR A 221 8.45 -13.98 -7.94
CA TYR A 221 9.66 -13.51 -7.28
C TYR A 221 10.86 -13.41 -8.23
N PRO A 222 11.72 -12.40 -8.06
CA PRO A 222 12.90 -12.26 -8.90
C PRO A 222 13.92 -13.37 -8.60
N LYS A 223 14.67 -13.80 -9.63
CA LYS A 223 15.64 -14.91 -9.53
C LYS A 223 16.63 -14.74 -8.38
N TRP A 224 17.16 -13.54 -8.18
CA TRP A 224 18.14 -13.28 -7.12
C TRP A 224 17.57 -13.60 -5.74
N TRP A 225 16.28 -13.31 -5.51
CA TRP A 225 15.62 -13.56 -4.23
C TRP A 225 15.35 -15.06 -4.08
N LEU A 226 14.89 -15.71 -5.15
CA LEU A 226 14.71 -17.17 -5.19
C LEU A 226 16.01 -17.93 -4.87
N GLN A 227 17.13 -17.50 -5.45
CA GLN A 227 18.45 -18.06 -5.14
C GLN A 227 18.79 -17.89 -3.66
N GLN A 228 18.51 -16.72 -3.10
CA GLN A 228 18.84 -16.43 -1.71
C GLN A 228 18.01 -17.24 -0.71
N VAL A 229 16.76 -17.58 -1.04
CA VAL A 229 15.90 -18.38 -0.17
C VAL A 229 15.99 -19.89 -0.44
N GLY A 230 16.97 -20.33 -1.22
CA GLY A 230 17.22 -21.75 -1.48
C GLY A 230 16.21 -22.43 -2.40
N PHE A 231 15.47 -21.66 -3.23
CA PHE A 231 14.44 -22.21 -4.11
C PHE A 231 15.00 -23.23 -5.12
N PHE A 232 16.29 -23.14 -5.44
CA PHE A 232 16.95 -23.99 -6.44
C PHE A 232 17.77 -25.14 -5.83
N ASP A 233 17.82 -25.28 -4.50
CA ASP A 233 18.76 -26.19 -3.82
C ASP A 233 18.49 -27.67 -4.19
N GLY A 234 17.24 -28.06 -4.42
CA GLY A 234 16.88 -29.41 -4.86
C GLY A 234 17.08 -29.69 -6.37
N ALA A 235 17.38 -28.67 -7.17
CA ALA A 235 17.65 -28.83 -8.61
C ALA A 235 19.10 -29.30 -8.88
N GLU A 236 20.03 -29.05 -7.95
CA GLU A 236 21.41 -29.53 -8.05
C GLU A 236 21.57 -30.98 -7.59
N GLU A 237 20.69 -31.49 -6.72
CA GLU A 237 20.70 -32.90 -6.27
C GLU A 237 20.08 -33.90 -7.26
N SER A 238 19.35 -33.43 -8.27
CA SER A 238 18.71 -34.28 -9.29
C SER A 238 19.47 -34.34 -10.63
N GLY A 239 20.66 -33.75 -10.70
CA GLY A 239 21.56 -33.86 -11.83
C GLY A 239 22.40 -35.13 -11.79
N ASP A 240 21.86 -36.24 -12.29
CA ASP A 240 22.70 -37.31 -12.84
C ASP A 240 23.67 -36.67 -13.84
N GLY A 241 24.96 -36.90 -13.63
CA GLY A 241 26.03 -36.02 -14.09
C GLY A 241 26.26 -35.95 -15.59
N GLU A 242 26.71 -34.77 -16.04
CA GLU A 242 27.74 -34.64 -17.08
C GLU A 242 28.48 -33.30 -16.88
N PRO A 243 29.81 -33.25 -17.06
CA PRO A 243 30.59 -32.05 -16.74
C PRO A 243 30.37 -30.96 -17.79
N ALA A 244 30.30 -29.72 -17.32
CA ALA A 244 30.18 -28.53 -18.16
C ALA A 244 31.37 -28.38 -19.12
N ALA A 245 31.13 -28.59 -20.42
CA ALA A 245 32.00 -28.14 -21.48
C ALA A 245 31.63 -26.69 -21.86
N VAL A 246 32.57 -25.79 -21.65
CA VAL A 246 32.55 -24.40 -22.12
C VAL A 246 32.67 -24.38 -23.64
N THR A 247 31.69 -23.84 -24.37
CA THR A 247 31.93 -23.11 -25.63
C THR A 247 30.69 -22.38 -26.18
N ALA A 248 30.87 -21.06 -26.36
CA ALA A 248 30.47 -20.17 -27.46
C ALA A 248 29.03 -20.10 -28.06
N ALA A 249 28.69 -18.86 -28.45
CA ALA A 249 27.45 -18.29 -28.97
C ALA A 249 26.78 -19.00 -30.19
N PRO A 250 25.48 -18.73 -30.48
CA PRO A 250 24.68 -19.57 -31.36
C PRO A 250 24.77 -19.16 -32.83
N ALA A 251 24.77 -20.17 -33.71
CA ALA A 251 24.38 -20.04 -35.10
C ALA A 251 23.14 -20.91 -35.36
N SER A 252 22.23 -20.34 -36.14
CA SER A 252 20.96 -20.87 -36.61
C SER A 252 21.03 -22.27 -37.24
N SER A 253 20.01 -23.10 -37.01
CA SER A 253 19.20 -23.68 -38.11
C SER A 253 18.07 -24.57 -37.58
N SER A 254 16.93 -24.43 -38.24
CA SER A 254 15.71 -25.22 -38.17
C SER A 254 15.88 -26.70 -38.52
N SER A 255 15.16 -27.58 -37.84
CA SER A 255 14.40 -28.67 -38.48
C SER A 255 13.56 -29.40 -37.43
N GLY A 256 12.26 -29.48 -37.67
CA GLY A 256 11.32 -30.17 -36.81
C GLY A 256 11.38 -31.69 -36.97
N VAL A 257 11.02 -32.40 -35.91
CA VAL A 257 10.52 -33.77 -35.97
C VAL A 257 9.38 -33.90 -34.97
N VAL A 258 8.20 -34.22 -35.51
CA VAL A 258 6.96 -34.51 -34.79
C VAL A 258 7.04 -35.92 -34.22
N ALA A 259 7.07 -36.07 -32.90
CA ALA A 259 6.90 -37.35 -32.23
C ALA A 259 5.41 -37.61 -31.95
N LYS A 260 4.85 -38.62 -32.62
CA LYS A 260 3.50 -39.16 -32.38
C LYS A 260 3.49 -39.94 -31.07
N ALA A 261 2.87 -39.41 -30.03
CA ALA A 261 2.51 -40.20 -28.84
C ALA A 261 1.23 -41.02 -29.13
N LYS A 262 1.33 -42.35 -28.95
CA LYS A 262 0.17 -43.26 -28.94
C LYS A 262 -0.55 -43.10 -27.61
N THR A 263 -1.78 -42.60 -27.64
CA THR A 263 -2.66 -42.55 -26.46
C THR A 263 -3.36 -43.90 -26.30
N GLU A 264 -2.97 -44.71 -25.31
CA GLU A 264 -3.81 -45.80 -24.81
C GLU A 264 -4.89 -45.22 -23.88
N ILE A 265 -6.15 -45.38 -24.27
CA ILE A 265 -7.30 -45.03 -23.43
C ILE A 265 -7.54 -46.19 -22.47
N VAL A 266 -7.03 -46.06 -21.24
CA VAL A 266 -7.43 -46.92 -20.12
C VAL A 266 -8.82 -46.47 -19.65
N LYS A 267 -9.86 -47.27 -19.96
CA LYS A 267 -11.19 -47.12 -19.35
C LYS A 267 -11.11 -47.45 -17.86
N VAL A 268 -10.97 -46.42 -17.02
CA VAL A 268 -11.17 -46.57 -15.58
C VAL A 268 -12.67 -46.70 -15.31
N ALA A 269 -13.09 -47.84 -14.77
CA ALA A 269 -14.44 -48.05 -14.29
C ALA A 269 -14.69 -47.16 -13.05
N HIS A 270 -15.55 -46.15 -13.18
CA HIS A 270 -16.06 -45.39 -12.04
C HIS A 270 -16.98 -46.30 -11.20
N LYS A 271 -16.42 -46.88 -10.14
CA LYS A 271 -17.20 -47.39 -9.01
C LYS A 271 -17.51 -46.22 -8.09
N GLY A 272 -18.79 -45.88 -7.98
CA GLY A 272 -19.33 -44.96 -6.98
C GLY A 272 -20.11 -43.82 -7.60
N SER A 273 -21.42 -44.00 -7.77
CA SER A 273 -22.34 -42.88 -7.89
C SER A 273 -22.38 -42.20 -6.52
N VAL A 274 -21.73 -41.05 -6.40
CA VAL A 274 -21.92 -40.17 -5.24
C VAL A 274 -23.33 -39.61 -5.37
N SER A 275 -24.25 -40.13 -4.53
CA SER A 275 -25.61 -39.62 -4.50
C SER A 275 -25.59 -38.13 -4.17
N TYR A 276 -26.14 -37.32 -5.07
CA TYR A 276 -26.27 -35.86 -4.90
C TYR A 276 -26.95 -35.50 -3.57
N PHE A 277 -27.81 -36.39 -3.06
CA PHE A 277 -28.43 -36.24 -1.76
C PHE A 277 -27.39 -36.29 -0.61
N THR A 278 -26.46 -37.25 -0.63
CA THR A 278 -25.42 -37.35 0.41
C THR A 278 -24.45 -36.18 0.36
N THR A 279 -24.07 -35.70 -0.84
CA THR A 279 -23.22 -34.51 -0.98
C THR A 279 -23.94 -33.26 -0.49
N THR A 280 -25.22 -33.10 -0.82
CA THR A 280 -26.03 -31.96 -0.36
C THR A 280 -26.19 -31.97 1.16
N VAL A 281 -26.44 -33.14 1.75
CA VAL A 281 -26.53 -33.29 3.21
C VAL A 281 -25.19 -32.99 3.88
N LEU A 282 -24.07 -33.46 3.33
CA LEU A 282 -22.73 -33.15 3.85
C LEU A 282 -22.40 -31.66 3.74
N VAL A 283 -22.75 -31.00 2.63
CA VAL A 283 -22.54 -29.54 2.46
C VAL A 283 -23.42 -28.75 3.44
N ILE A 284 -24.67 -29.14 3.64
CA ILE A 284 -25.57 -28.50 4.61
C ILE A 284 -25.05 -28.72 6.03
N LEU A 285 -24.63 -29.93 6.39
CA LEU A 285 -24.08 -30.22 7.72
C LEU A 285 -22.75 -29.51 7.95
N SER A 286 -21.89 -29.39 6.93
CA SER A 286 -20.64 -28.64 7.00
C SER A 286 -20.90 -27.13 7.12
N GLY A 287 -21.90 -26.61 6.41
CA GLY A 287 -22.35 -25.22 6.51
C GLY A 287 -22.97 -24.91 7.88
N LEU A 288 -23.81 -25.80 8.41
CA LEU A 288 -24.40 -25.67 9.75
C LEU A 288 -23.35 -25.82 10.85
N ALA A 289 -22.41 -26.76 10.71
CA ALA A 289 -21.27 -26.89 11.62
C ALA A 289 -20.37 -25.65 11.54
N GLY A 290 -20.13 -25.09 10.35
CA GLY A 290 -19.40 -23.83 10.16
C GLY A 290 -20.12 -22.63 10.79
N VAL A 291 -21.46 -22.56 10.71
CA VAL A 291 -22.25 -21.51 11.36
C VAL A 291 -22.26 -21.68 12.89
N PHE A 292 -22.36 -22.92 13.39
CA PHE A 292 -22.37 -23.18 14.84
C PHE A 292 -20.99 -23.05 15.49
N LEU A 293 -19.93 -23.56 14.84
CA LEU A 293 -18.54 -23.40 15.26
C LEU A 293 -18.10 -21.94 15.08
N GLY A 294 -18.52 -21.28 14.00
CA GLY A 294 -18.37 -19.85 13.79
C GLY A 294 -18.98 -19.06 14.94
N ARG A 295 -20.23 -19.35 15.34
CA ARG A 295 -20.89 -18.66 16.46
C ARG A 295 -20.34 -19.00 17.84
N LYS A 296 -19.80 -20.21 18.06
CA LYS A 296 -19.28 -20.66 19.36
C LYS A 296 -17.82 -20.26 19.60
N PHE A 297 -17.02 -20.12 18.54
CA PHE A 297 -15.61 -19.76 18.61
C PHE A 297 -15.29 -18.34 18.10
N HIS A 298 -16.23 -17.71 17.39
CA HIS A 298 -16.11 -16.33 16.93
C HIS A 298 -17.45 -15.60 17.15
N GLY A 299 -17.59 -14.95 18.31
CA GLY A 299 -18.47 -13.78 18.35
C GLY A 299 -18.07 -12.78 17.25
N PRO A 300 -18.90 -11.78 16.90
CA PRO A 300 -18.41 -10.65 16.13
C PRO A 300 -17.13 -10.16 16.81
N LEU A 301 -16.04 -9.95 16.06
CA LEU A 301 -14.76 -9.51 16.61
C LEU A 301 -14.91 -8.25 17.51
N THR A 302 -16.03 -7.53 17.41
CA THR A 302 -16.53 -6.64 18.46
C THR A 302 -18.07 -6.58 18.55
N THR A 303 -18.65 -6.88 19.71
CA THR A 303 -19.95 -6.32 20.14
C THR A 303 -19.78 -4.97 20.88
N LYS A 304 -18.54 -4.56 21.15
CA LYS A 304 -18.23 -3.24 21.71
C LYS A 304 -18.31 -2.20 20.60
N LYS A 305 -19.00 -1.08 20.85
CA LYS A 305 -18.85 0.14 20.04
C LYS A 305 -17.36 0.53 20.06
N GLN A 306 -16.63 0.21 19.01
CA GLN A 306 -15.38 0.89 18.71
C GLN A 306 -15.74 2.35 18.41
N GLY A 307 -15.27 3.27 19.25
CA GLY A 307 -15.86 4.60 19.29
C GLY A 307 -14.87 5.65 19.78
N TYR A 308 -14.78 6.69 18.97
CA TYR A 308 -14.27 8.00 19.31
C TYR A 308 -14.71 8.42 20.72
N ARG A 309 -13.74 8.68 21.62
CA ARG A 309 -14.03 9.51 22.79
C ARG A 309 -14.08 10.95 22.27
N PRO A 310 -15.19 11.70 22.46
CA PRO A 310 -15.15 13.13 22.21
C PRO A 310 -14.01 13.73 23.03
N LEU A 311 -13.20 14.58 22.42
CA LEU A 311 -12.26 15.43 23.15
C LEU A 311 -13.08 16.25 24.15
N GLN A 312 -12.84 16.04 25.45
CA GLN A 312 -13.37 16.89 26.52
C GLN A 312 -12.58 18.19 26.59
#